data_AF-A0A3B9RUW2-F1
#
_entry.id   AF-A0A3B9RUW2-F1
#
_cell.length_a   1.000
_cell.length_b   1.000
_cell.length_c   1.000
_cell.angle_alpha   90.00
_cell.angle_beta   90.00
_cell.angle_gamma   90.00
#
_symmetry.space_group_name_H-M   'P 1'
#
loop_
_entity.id
_entity.type
_entity.pdbx_description
1 polymer ?
#
loop_
_entity_poly.entity_id
_entity_poly.type
_entity_poly.pdbx_seq_one_letter_code
_entity_poly.pdbx_strand_id
1 'polypeptide(L)'
;TNFPYLWGRIVLRIMLMPWGRRRMMPSDKLGAQLAQMLSTPNETRNRLTRFVFKEPQANCPIGRLEQAFLDTWATKEIEALLINAIKAKKLTALSYADKILEAQEKNILNETQAAHLMAAEAGRQDAIAVDDFDDNELRREF
;
A
#
# COMPACT_ATOMS: atom_id res chain seq x y z
N THR A 1 16.84 -26.43 -15.53
CA THR A 1 16.65 -27.63 -14.69
C THR A 1 16.26 -28.84 -15.53
N ASN A 2 16.58 -28.85 -16.83
CA ASN A 2 16.19 -29.93 -17.72
C ASN A 2 17.28 -30.11 -18.79
N PHE A 3 18.43 -30.68 -18.39
CA PHE A 3 19.47 -31.11 -19.33
C PHE A 3 19.59 -32.63 -19.20
N PRO A 4 19.52 -33.38 -20.32
CA PRO A 4 19.53 -34.85 -20.29
C PRO A 4 20.84 -35.43 -19.75
N TYR A 5 21.92 -34.65 -19.77
CA TYR A 5 23.23 -35.06 -19.26
C TYR A 5 23.75 -34.09 -18.20
N LEU A 6 24.12 -34.61 -17.02
CA LEU A 6 24.62 -33.81 -15.89
C LEU A 6 25.90 -33.03 -16.23
N TRP A 7 26.78 -33.62 -17.05
CA TRP A 7 28.02 -32.96 -17.49
C TRP A 7 27.75 -31.74 -18.38
N GLY A 8 26.70 -31.79 -19.20
CA GLY A 8 26.32 -30.70 -20.10
C GLY A 8 25.99 -29.41 -19.34
N ARG A 9 25.38 -29.54 -18.14
CA ARG A 9 25.14 -28.39 -17.25
C ARG A 9 26.42 -27.69 -16.83
N ILE A 10 27.50 -28.43 -16.57
CA ILE A 10 28.78 -27.88 -16.10
C ILE A 10 29.47 -27.15 -17.26
N VAL A 11 29.58 -27.80 -18.41
CA VAL A 11 30.20 -27.23 -19.62
C VAL A 11 29.50 -25.95 -20.05
N LEU A 12 28.16 -25.98 -20.15
CA LEU A 12 27.39 -24.82 -20.55
C LEU A 12 27.51 -23.65 -19.56
N ARG A 13 27.58 -23.96 -18.25
CA ARG A 13 27.75 -22.94 -17.20
C ARG A 13 29.13 -22.26 -17.29
N ILE A 14 30.19 -23.01 -17.58
CA ILE A 14 31.53 -22.45 -17.76
C ILE A 14 31.60 -21.61 -19.05
N MET A 15 30.98 -22.08 -20.14
CA MET A 15 30.98 -21.38 -21.42
C MET A 15 30.16 -20.08 -21.39
N LEU A 16 28.97 -20.10 -20.78
CA LEU A 16 28.06 -18.95 -20.76
C LEU A 16 28.27 -18.02 -19.55
N MET A 17 28.68 -18.56 -18.40
CA MET A 17 28.89 -17.81 -17.15
C MET A 17 30.24 -18.17 -16.51
N PRO A 18 31.38 -17.89 -17.18
CA PRO A 18 32.71 -18.28 -16.71
C PRO A 18 33.08 -17.72 -15.33
N TRP A 19 32.55 -16.55 -14.97
CA TRP A 19 32.71 -15.94 -13.65
C TRP A 19 31.45 -16.04 -12.77
N GLY A 20 30.51 -16.91 -13.13
CA GLY A 20 29.21 -17.01 -12.45
C GLY A 20 28.31 -15.78 -12.65
N ARG A 21 27.37 -15.59 -11.73
CA ARG A 21 26.45 -14.45 -11.76
C ARG A 21 27.18 -13.19 -11.28
N ARG A 22 27.48 -12.27 -12.20
CA ARG A 22 28.11 -10.97 -11.89
C ARG A 22 27.18 -9.97 -11.20
N ARG A 23 25.86 -10.22 -11.24
CA ARG A 23 24.86 -9.39 -10.55
C ARG A 23 24.35 -10.12 -9.33
N MET A 24 24.56 -9.52 -8.16
CA MET A 24 23.92 -9.95 -6.92
C MET A 24 22.47 -9.45 -6.90
N MET A 25 21.61 -10.14 -6.18
CA MET A 25 20.27 -9.62 -5.90
C MET A 25 20.38 -8.32 -5.08
N PRO A 26 19.44 -7.38 -5.25
CA PRO A 26 19.39 -6.20 -4.41
C PRO A 26 19.26 -6.62 -2.94
N SER A 27 19.84 -5.84 -2.04
CA SER A 27 19.75 -6.11 -0.60
C SER A 27 18.38 -5.69 -0.07
N ASP A 28 17.91 -6.36 1.00
CA ASP A 28 16.67 -5.99 1.68
C ASP A 28 16.72 -4.54 2.20
N LYS A 29 17.91 -4.07 2.60
CA LYS A 29 18.14 -2.67 3.00
C LYS A 29 17.79 -1.69 1.87
N LEU A 30 18.21 -1.99 0.64
CA LEU A 30 17.86 -1.18 -0.52
C LEU A 30 16.36 -1.24 -0.80
N GLY A 31 15.75 -2.43 -0.69
CA GLY A 31 14.30 -2.60 -0.81
C GLY A 31 13.51 -1.75 0.18
N ALA A 32 13.90 -1.76 1.45
CA ALA A 32 13.27 -0.95 2.51
C ALA A 32 13.40 0.56 2.25
N GLN A 33 14.57 1.02 1.77
CA GLN A 33 14.77 2.43 1.39
C GLN A 33 13.86 2.84 0.23
N LEU A 34 13.72 1.98 -0.78
CA LEU A 34 12.84 2.25 -1.92
C LEU A 34 11.37 2.25 -1.51
N ALA A 35 10.93 1.30 -0.68
CA ALA A 35 9.57 1.26 -0.16
C ALA A 35 9.23 2.53 0.63
N GLN A 36 10.12 2.97 1.51
CA GLN A 36 9.95 4.23 2.24
C GLN A 36 9.85 5.43 1.29
N MET A 37 10.67 5.46 0.23
CA MET A 37 10.62 6.54 -0.76
C MET A 37 9.33 6.50 -1.59
N LEU A 38 8.78 5.34 -1.91
CA LEU A 38 7.54 5.26 -2.69
C LEU A 38 6.28 5.51 -1.84
N SER A 39 6.31 5.16 -0.56
CA SER A 39 5.21 5.35 0.39
C SER A 39 5.20 6.73 1.06
N THR A 40 6.04 7.68 0.60
CA THR A 40 6.06 9.06 1.11
C THR A 40 6.00 10.06 -0.04
N PRO A 41 5.36 11.22 0.14
CA PRO A 41 5.39 12.27 -0.86
C PRO A 41 6.81 12.84 -0.97
N ASN A 42 7.43 12.72 -2.14
CA ASN A 42 8.74 13.28 -2.43
C ASN A 42 8.97 13.54 -3.92
N GLU A 43 10.03 14.27 -4.21
CA GLU A 43 10.54 14.58 -5.56
C GLU A 43 10.73 13.34 -6.44
N THR A 44 11.28 12.24 -5.88
CA THR A 44 11.53 11.03 -6.66
C THR A 44 10.23 10.40 -7.16
N ARG A 45 9.22 10.29 -6.30
CA ARG A 45 7.89 9.80 -6.66
C ARG A 45 7.22 10.72 -7.68
N ASN A 46 7.32 12.04 -7.51
CA ASN A 46 6.83 13.02 -8.48
C ASN A 46 7.49 12.83 -9.85
N ARG A 47 8.80 12.63 -9.89
CA ARG A 47 9.54 12.38 -11.13
C ARG A 47 9.13 11.07 -11.82
N LEU A 48 8.82 10.02 -11.05
CA LEU A 48 8.32 8.75 -11.57
C LEU A 48 6.90 8.86 -12.11
N THR A 49 6.06 9.68 -11.49
CA THR A 49 4.63 9.86 -11.84
C THR A 49 4.36 11.06 -12.74
N ARG A 50 5.39 11.78 -13.22
CA ARG A 50 5.25 13.05 -13.95
C ARG A 50 4.40 13.01 -15.22
N PHE A 51 4.28 11.83 -15.84
CA PHE A 51 3.49 11.62 -17.06
C PHE A 51 2.17 10.90 -16.79
N VAL A 52 1.83 10.70 -15.52
CA VAL A 52 0.59 10.06 -15.10
C VAL A 52 -0.45 11.15 -14.88
N PHE A 53 -1.60 11.03 -15.53
CA PHE A 53 -2.74 11.87 -15.22
C PHE A 53 -3.29 11.48 -13.84
N LYS A 54 -3.17 12.39 -12.88
CA LYS A 54 -3.45 12.14 -11.46
C LYS A 54 -4.33 13.23 -10.83
N GLU A 55 -5.04 13.98 -11.65
CA GLU A 55 -6.02 14.93 -11.14
C GLU A 55 -7.18 14.17 -10.50
N PRO A 56 -7.61 14.56 -9.28
CA PRO A 56 -8.70 13.90 -8.59
C PRO A 56 -10.01 14.18 -9.31
N GLN A 57 -10.49 13.19 -10.05
CA GLN A 57 -11.77 13.21 -10.73
C GLN A 57 -12.50 11.89 -10.46
N ALA A 58 -13.82 11.92 -10.40
CA ALA A 58 -14.64 10.72 -10.13
C ALA A 58 -14.32 9.57 -11.11
N ASN A 59 -14.09 9.91 -12.38
CA ASN A 59 -13.80 8.94 -13.45
C ASN A 59 -12.30 8.62 -13.60
N CYS A 60 -11.43 9.17 -12.74
CA CYS A 60 -10.00 8.91 -12.77
C CYS A 60 -9.58 8.06 -11.55
N PRO A 61 -9.47 6.72 -11.68
CA PRO A 61 -9.09 5.87 -10.56
C PRO A 61 -7.68 6.19 -10.02
N ILE A 62 -6.75 6.56 -10.91
CA ILE A 62 -5.39 6.94 -10.52
C ILE A 62 -5.39 8.26 -9.75
N GLY A 63 -6.23 9.23 -10.13
CA GLY A 63 -6.40 10.49 -9.40
C GLY A 63 -7.00 10.27 -8.01
N ARG A 64 -8.01 9.40 -7.89
CA ARG A 64 -8.57 8.98 -6.60
C ARG A 64 -7.52 8.32 -5.70
N LEU A 65 -6.70 7.43 -6.28
CA LEU A 65 -5.60 6.78 -5.56
C LEU A 65 -4.54 7.78 -5.08
N GLU A 66 -4.17 8.77 -5.91
CA GLU A 66 -3.24 9.83 -5.50
C GLU A 66 -3.81 10.68 -4.36
N GLN A 67 -5.11 11.02 -4.43
CA GLN A 67 -5.77 11.76 -3.37
C GLN A 67 -5.81 10.96 -2.06
N ALA A 68 -6.24 9.70 -2.11
CA ALA A 68 -6.25 8.82 -0.93
C ALA A 68 -4.85 8.68 -0.32
N PHE A 69 -3.80 8.59 -1.14
CA PHE A 69 -2.41 8.56 -0.68
C PHE A 69 -2.01 9.85 0.07
N LEU A 70 -2.36 11.02 -0.47
CA LEU A 70 -2.06 12.31 0.14
C LEU A 70 -2.85 12.52 1.44
N ASP A 71 -4.13 12.16 1.44
CA ASP A 71 -5.01 12.26 2.61
C ASP A 71 -4.52 11.37 3.74
N THR A 72 -4.17 10.10 3.44
CA THR A 72 -3.59 9.16 4.40
C THR A 72 -2.27 9.68 4.98
N TRP A 73 -1.43 10.29 4.14
CA TRP A 73 -0.17 10.88 4.60
C TRP A 73 -0.41 12.09 5.52
N ALA A 74 -1.36 12.95 5.17
CA ALA A 74 -1.72 14.13 5.96
C ALA A 74 -2.30 13.74 7.33
N THR A 75 -3.05 12.64 7.42
CA THR A 75 -3.66 12.16 8.67
C THR A 75 -2.76 11.27 9.52
N LYS A 76 -1.52 11.02 9.10
CA LYS A 76 -0.60 10.07 9.76
C LYS A 76 -0.37 10.34 11.25
N GLU A 77 -0.25 11.61 11.64
CA GLU A 77 -0.06 11.98 13.05
C GLU A 77 -1.34 11.73 13.88
N ILE A 78 -2.49 11.99 13.29
CA ILE A 78 -3.81 11.74 13.89
C ILE A 78 -4.01 10.23 14.05
N GLU A 79 -3.65 9.44 13.04
CA GLU A 79 -3.69 7.99 13.08
C GLU A 79 -2.77 7.42 14.18
N ALA A 80 -1.61 8.03 14.41
CA ALA A 80 -0.74 7.61 15.50
C ALA A 80 -1.42 7.77 16.89
N LEU A 81 -2.22 8.82 17.10
CA LEU A 81 -3.01 8.99 18.33
C LEU A 81 -4.04 7.88 18.48
N LEU A 82 -4.76 7.55 17.40
CA LEU A 82 -5.74 6.46 17.36
C LEU A 82 -5.08 5.12 17.67
N ILE A 83 -3.96 4.79 17.01
CA ILE A 83 -3.20 3.55 17.23
C ILE A 83 -2.72 3.45 18.68
N ASN A 84 -2.25 4.56 19.27
CA ASN A 84 -1.84 4.59 20.67
C ASN A 84 -3.02 4.30 21.61
N ALA A 85 -4.21 4.82 21.32
CA ALA A 85 -5.43 4.52 22.08
C ALA A 85 -5.86 3.05 21.93
N ILE A 86 -5.74 2.47 20.74
CA ILE A 86 -6.00 1.04 20.48
C ILE A 86 -5.02 0.18 21.30
N LYS A 87 -3.72 0.49 21.26
CA LYS A 87 -2.69 -0.23 22.02
C LYS A 87 -2.92 -0.12 23.53
N ALA A 88 -3.40 1.03 24.01
CA ALA A 88 -3.79 1.24 25.39
C ALA A 88 -5.11 0.55 25.77
N LYS A 89 -5.75 -0.21 24.85
CA LYS A 89 -7.03 -0.89 25.02
C LYS A 89 -8.17 0.05 25.46
N LYS A 90 -8.09 1.33 25.06
CA LYS A 90 -9.12 2.33 25.38
C LYS A 90 -10.33 2.24 24.45
N LEU A 91 -10.21 1.56 23.31
CA LEU A 91 -11.24 1.39 22.29
C LEU A 91 -11.69 -0.06 22.23
N THR A 92 -13.00 -0.28 22.13
CA THR A 92 -13.65 -1.59 22.12
C THR A 92 -14.28 -1.95 20.78
N ALA A 93 -14.49 -0.97 19.90
CA ALA A 93 -15.06 -1.17 18.58
C ALA A 93 -14.23 -2.13 17.71
N LEU A 94 -14.88 -2.84 16.79
CA LEU A 94 -14.26 -3.82 15.91
C LEU A 94 -13.75 -3.20 14.61
N SER A 95 -14.61 -2.46 13.90
CA SER A 95 -14.25 -1.80 12.64
C SER A 95 -13.31 -0.62 12.87
N TYR A 96 -12.48 -0.30 11.87
CA TYR A 96 -11.63 0.88 11.94
C TYR A 96 -12.47 2.16 12.00
N ALA A 97 -13.53 2.28 11.18
CA ALA A 97 -14.44 3.42 11.20
C ALA A 97 -15.10 3.62 12.57
N ASP A 98 -15.60 2.54 13.16
CA ASP A 98 -16.23 2.58 14.49
C ASP A 98 -15.23 2.99 15.59
N LYS A 99 -13.95 2.58 15.47
CA LYS A 99 -12.91 3.02 16.40
C LYS A 99 -12.64 4.53 16.30
N ILE A 100 -12.78 5.13 15.12
CA ILE A 100 -12.64 6.59 14.94
C ILE A 100 -13.76 7.31 15.70
N LEU A 101 -15.01 6.85 15.52
CA LEU A 101 -16.18 7.41 16.20
C LEU A 101 -16.05 7.26 17.72
N GLU A 102 -15.68 6.07 18.21
CA GLU A 102 -15.47 5.83 19.64
C GLU A 102 -14.32 6.70 20.21
N ALA A 103 -13.27 6.95 19.42
CA ALA A 103 -12.18 7.84 19.81
C ALA A 103 -12.62 9.31 19.88
N GLN A 104 -13.54 9.75 19.03
CA GLN A 104 -14.18 11.06 19.11
C GLN A 104 -15.05 11.17 20.36
N GLU A 105 -15.91 10.19 20.65
CA GLU A 105 -16.76 10.17 21.85
C GLU A 105 -15.93 10.23 23.15
N LYS A 106 -14.78 9.56 23.15
CA LYS A 106 -13.83 9.55 24.28
C LYS A 106 -12.91 10.78 24.33
N ASN A 107 -13.14 11.79 23.47
CA ASN A 107 -12.34 13.01 23.36
C ASN A 107 -10.84 12.75 23.11
N ILE A 108 -10.50 11.62 22.50
CA ILE A 108 -9.13 11.30 22.08
C ILE A 108 -8.80 12.03 20.78
N LEU A 109 -9.79 12.17 19.91
CA LEU A 109 -9.74 12.93 18.67
C LEU A 109 -10.79 14.05 18.71
N ASN A 110 -10.46 15.19 18.11
CA ASN A 110 -11.45 16.25 17.86
C ASN A 110 -12.35 15.88 16.67
N GLU A 111 -13.51 16.52 16.55
CA GLU A 111 -14.46 16.33 15.44
C GLU A 111 -13.78 16.53 14.07
N THR A 112 -12.98 17.58 13.92
CA THR A 112 -12.24 17.83 12.67
C THR A 112 -11.22 16.74 12.35
N GLN A 113 -10.53 16.24 13.38
CA GLN A 113 -9.54 15.17 13.24
C GLN A 113 -10.19 13.85 12.86
N ALA A 114 -11.31 13.52 13.50
CA ALA A 114 -12.11 12.35 13.19
C ALA A 114 -12.64 12.41 11.75
N ALA A 115 -13.17 13.56 11.32
CA ALA A 115 -13.65 13.78 9.96
C ALA A 115 -12.54 13.59 8.90
N HIS A 116 -11.36 14.18 9.12
CA HIS A 116 -10.23 14.00 8.21
C HIS A 116 -9.78 12.54 8.12
N LEU A 117 -9.70 11.86 9.26
CA LEU A 117 -9.25 10.47 9.30
C LEU A 117 -10.29 9.51 8.70
N MET A 118 -11.57 9.81 8.84
CA MET A 118 -12.68 9.06 8.23
C MET A 118 -12.72 9.25 6.71
N ALA A 119 -12.46 10.47 6.22
CA ALA A 119 -12.33 10.74 4.79
C ALA A 119 -11.11 10.01 4.17
N ALA A 120 -9.97 10.05 4.85
CA ALA A 120 -8.77 9.31 4.43
C ALA A 120 -9.03 7.79 4.42
N GLU A 121 -9.74 7.27 5.43
CA GLU A 121 -10.12 5.86 5.49
C GLU A 121 -11.03 5.45 4.34
N ALA A 122 -12.05 6.26 4.02
CA ALA A 122 -12.95 6.00 2.91
C ALA A 122 -12.18 5.93 1.58
N GLY A 123 -11.27 6.89 1.33
CA GLY A 123 -10.42 6.88 0.14
C GLY A 123 -9.47 5.68 0.09
N ARG A 124 -8.92 5.28 1.25
CA ARG A 124 -8.08 4.08 1.36
C ARG A 124 -8.85 2.80 1.03
N GLN A 125 -10.06 2.65 1.56
CA GLN A 125 -10.92 1.50 1.29
C GLN A 125 -11.29 1.44 -0.20
N ASP A 126 -11.70 2.56 -0.80
CA ASP A 126 -11.99 2.66 -2.24
C ASP A 126 -10.78 2.25 -3.11
N ALA A 127 -9.56 2.64 -2.70
CA ALA A 127 -8.35 2.27 -3.42
C ALA A 127 -7.94 0.78 -3.26
N ILE A 128 -8.33 0.13 -2.17
CA ILE A 128 -8.00 -1.28 -1.87
C ILE A 128 -9.06 -2.25 -2.38
N ALA A 129 -10.32 -1.81 -2.49
CA ALA A 129 -11.47 -2.61 -2.94
C ALA A 129 -11.45 -2.91 -4.46
N VAL A 130 -10.28 -3.29 -4.97
CA VAL A 130 -10.10 -3.80 -6.33
C VAL A 130 -10.60 -5.25 -6.35
N ASP A 131 -11.44 -5.57 -7.32
CA ASP A 131 -12.03 -6.92 -7.52
C ASP A 131 -12.92 -7.40 -6.34
N ASP A 132 -13.57 -6.48 -5.63
CA ASP A 132 -14.61 -6.79 -4.63
C ASP A 132 -15.95 -7.08 -5.34
N PHE A 133 -16.13 -8.33 -5.77
CA PHE A 133 -17.34 -8.80 -6.44
C PHE A 133 -18.31 -9.40 -5.42
N ASP A 134 -19.61 -9.18 -5.63
CA ASP A 134 -20.65 -9.86 -4.85
C ASP A 134 -20.64 -11.37 -5.15
N ASP A 135 -20.94 -12.20 -4.15
CA ASP A 135 -21.00 -13.66 -4.33
C ASP A 135 -21.97 -14.04 -5.48
N ASN A 136 -23.04 -13.28 -5.67
CA ASN A 136 -23.99 -13.50 -6.75
C ASN A 136 -23.39 -13.24 -8.15
N GLU A 137 -22.47 -12.30 -8.29
CA GLU A 137 -21.81 -12.00 -9.58
C GLU A 137 -20.82 -13.10 -9.99
N LEU A 138 -20.30 -13.85 -9.02
CA LEU A 138 -19.32 -14.93 -9.25
C LEU A 138 -19.98 -16.31 -9.39
N ARG A 139 -21.26 -16.45 -9.07
CA ARG A 139 -21.99 -17.72 -9.23
C ARG A 139 -22.19 -18.03 -10.72
N ARG A 140 -21.84 -19.25 -11.12
CA ARG A 140 -22.20 -19.76 -12.45
C ARG A 140 -23.72 -20.01 -12.47
N GLU A 141 -24.42 -19.30 -13.33
CA GLU A 141 -25.80 -19.64 -13.67
C GLU A 141 -25.82 -21.03 -14.31
N PHE A 142 -26.66 -21.93 -13.79
CA PHE A 142 -26.90 -23.28 -14.29
C PHE A 142 -28.24 -23.34 -15.02
#